data_AF-B0BQ36-F1
#
_entry.id   AF-B0BQ36-F1
#
_cell.length_a   1.000
_cell.length_b   1.000
_cell.length_c   1.000
_cell.angle_alpha   90.00
_cell.angle_beta   90.00
_cell.angle_gamma   90.00
#
_symmetry.space_group_name_H-M   'P 1'
#
loop_
_entity.id
_entity.type
_entity.pdbx_description
1 polymer ?
#
loop_
_entity_poly.entity_id
_entity_poly.type
_entity_poly.pdbx_seq_one_letter_code
_entity_poly.pdbx_strand_id
1 'polypeptide(L)'
;MAYYTTDVSSHFQYDELNNDRKVLHTIHFFIDDRLSDHQRHIDKWQNHIIINRSKYPKFISSIRVNISFYDVIIADNVSGLTLERHVLM
;
A
#
# COMPACT_ATOMS: atom_id res chain seq x y z
N MET A 1 -5.72 17.03 2.71
CA MET A 1 -5.28 15.71 2.24
C MET A 1 -5.57 14.75 3.38
N ALA A 2 -6.44 13.78 3.14
CA ALA A 2 -6.87 12.83 4.15
C ALA A 2 -5.82 11.74 4.31
N TYR A 3 -5.58 11.33 5.55
CA TYR A 3 -4.57 10.35 5.91
C TYR A 3 -5.21 9.16 6.61
N TYR A 4 -4.92 7.96 6.12
CA TYR A 4 -5.45 6.72 6.66
C TYR A 4 -4.33 5.69 6.80
N THR A 5 -4.48 4.78 7.74
CA THR A 5 -3.54 3.66 7.91
C THR A 5 -4.34 2.40 8.19
N THR A 6 -3.93 1.30 7.56
CA THR A 6 -4.55 -0.01 7.76
C THR A 6 -3.46 -1.03 8.05
N ASP A 7 -3.71 -1.88 9.05
CA ASP A 7 -2.88 -3.04 9.35
C ASP A 7 -3.33 -4.19 8.44
N VAL A 8 -2.38 -4.73 7.69
CA VAL A 8 -2.60 -5.85 6.78
C VAL A 8 -1.77 -7.07 7.15
N SER A 9 -1.09 -7.07 8.29
CA SER A 9 -0.17 -8.13 8.71
C SER A 9 -0.80 -9.54 8.68
N SER A 10 -2.09 -9.66 9.00
CA SER A 10 -2.85 -10.92 8.91
C SER A 10 -2.97 -11.50 7.49
N HIS A 11 -2.83 -10.67 6.46
CA HIS A 11 -2.89 -11.07 5.06
C HIS A 11 -1.56 -11.61 4.52
N PHE A 12 -0.47 -11.48 5.27
CA PHE A 12 0.87 -11.89 4.87
C PHE A 12 1.33 -12.97 5.85
N GLN A 13 1.20 -14.23 5.46
CA GLN A 13 1.62 -15.36 6.30
C GLN A 13 3.14 -15.32 6.52
N TYR A 14 3.56 -15.37 7.78
CA TYR A 14 4.93 -15.73 8.16
C TYR A 14 5.06 -17.24 7.97
N ASP A 15 5.62 -17.65 6.84
CA ASP A 15 6.15 -19.01 6.72
C ASP A 15 7.51 -19.09 7.45
N GLU A 16 7.99 -20.31 7.71
CA GLU A 16 9.28 -20.55 8.39
C GLU A 16 10.48 -19.86 7.69
N LEU A 17 10.32 -19.41 6.44
CA LEU A 17 11.30 -18.67 5.65
C LEU A 17 11.25 -17.15 5.85
N ASN A 18 10.21 -16.62 6.51
CA ASN A 18 9.99 -15.19 6.75
C ASN A 18 10.10 -14.79 8.24
N ASN A 19 10.45 -15.72 9.14
CA ASN A 19 10.56 -15.47 10.59
C ASN A 19 11.54 -14.33 10.95
N ASP A 20 12.59 -14.15 10.15
CA ASP A 20 13.64 -13.13 10.38
C ASP A 20 13.54 -11.92 9.42
N ARG A 21 12.48 -11.82 8.60
CA ARG A 21 12.35 -10.80 7.53
C ARG A 21 11.25 -9.79 7.82
N LYS A 22 11.48 -8.53 7.41
CA LYS A 22 10.48 -7.44 7.52
C LYS A 22 9.36 -7.60 6.47
N VAL A 23 8.32 -8.35 6.81
CA VAL A 23 7.09 -8.56 6.02
C VAL A 23 6.22 -7.29 6.03
N LEU A 24 5.38 -7.09 5.01
CA LEU A 24 4.46 -5.95 4.97
C LEU A 24 3.44 -6.01 6.11
N HIS A 25 3.46 -5.00 6.98
CA HIS A 25 2.53 -4.88 8.12
C HIS A 25 1.46 -3.82 7.86
N THR A 26 1.83 -2.67 7.31
CA THR A 26 0.93 -1.52 7.24
C THR A 26 0.90 -0.89 5.86
N ILE A 27 -0.26 -0.38 5.47
CA ILE A 27 -0.46 0.43 4.27
C ILE A 27 -0.91 1.81 4.72
N HIS A 28 -0.16 2.83 4.31
CA HIS A 28 -0.47 4.23 4.56
C HIS A 28 -1.11 4.85 3.32
N PHE A 29 -2.29 5.41 3.47
CA PHE A 29 -3.00 6.09 2.37
C PHE A 29 -2.95 7.61 2.57
N PHE A 30 -2.56 8.31 1.51
CA PHE A 30 -2.60 9.76 1.39
C PHE A 30 -3.53 10.10 0.24
N ILE A 31 -4.72 10.59 0.54
CA ILE A 31 -5.78 10.76 -0.44
C ILE A 31 -6.08 12.24 -0.60
N ASP A 32 -6.10 12.69 -1.85
CA ASP A 32 -6.50 14.03 -2.24
C ASP A 32 -7.95 14.29 -1.82
N ASP A 33 -8.21 15.37 -1.07
CA ASP A 33 -9.55 15.71 -0.55
C ASP A 33 -10.55 15.99 -1.69
N ARG A 34 -10.07 16.22 -2.91
CA ARG A 34 -10.91 16.42 -4.09
C ARG A 34 -11.58 15.14 -4.58
N LEU A 35 -11.09 13.97 -4.16
CA LEU A 35 -11.72 12.69 -4.47
C LEU A 35 -12.91 12.47 -3.53
N SER A 36 -14.10 12.29 -4.09
CA SER A 36 -15.22 11.78 -3.29
C SER A 36 -14.99 10.32 -2.91
N ASP A 37 -15.61 9.85 -1.82
CA ASP A 37 -15.64 8.43 -1.44
C ASP A 37 -14.25 7.83 -1.12
N HIS A 38 -13.50 8.49 -0.21
CA HIS A 38 -12.17 8.07 0.21
C HIS A 38 -12.09 6.59 0.60
N GLN A 39 -13.12 6.07 1.28
CA GLN A 39 -13.13 4.68 1.75
C GLN A 39 -13.10 3.68 0.59
N ARG A 40 -13.89 3.92 -0.46
CA ARG A 40 -13.87 3.07 -1.65
C ARG A 40 -12.49 3.05 -2.34
N HIS A 41 -11.80 4.18 -2.35
CA HIS A 41 -10.43 4.26 -2.88
C HIS A 41 -9.44 3.48 -2.00
N ILE A 42 -9.54 3.61 -0.68
CA ILE A 42 -8.73 2.82 0.28
C ILE A 42 -8.96 1.34 0.04
N ASP A 43 -10.20 0.88 0.03
CA ASP A 43 -10.56 -0.53 -0.12
C ASP A 43 -10.04 -1.10 -1.44
N LYS A 44 -10.19 -0.35 -2.54
CA LYS A 44 -9.68 -0.74 -3.87
C LYS A 44 -8.18 -1.01 -3.83
N TRP A 45 -7.41 -0.06 -3.30
CA TRP A 45 -5.95 -0.15 -3.34
C TRP A 45 -5.37 -1.06 -2.27
N GLN A 46 -6.00 -1.15 -1.09
CA GLN A 46 -5.70 -2.17 -0.09
C GLN A 46 -5.83 -3.56 -0.70
N ASN A 47 -6.95 -3.86 -1.37
CA ASN A 47 -7.17 -5.14 -2.02
C ASN A 47 -6.17 -5.40 -3.15
N HIS A 48 -5.86 -4.39 -3.97
CA HIS A 48 -4.82 -4.49 -5.00
C HIS A 48 -3.47 -4.93 -4.41
N ILE A 49 -3.04 -4.30 -3.32
CA ILE A 49 -1.77 -4.62 -2.66
C ILE A 49 -1.79 -6.04 -2.08
N ILE A 50 -2.87 -6.41 -1.39
CA ILE A 50 -3.02 -7.74 -0.78
C ILE A 50 -2.98 -8.84 -1.85
N ILE A 51 -3.69 -8.65 -2.97
CA ILE A 51 -3.72 -9.59 -4.10
C ILE A 51 -2.34 -9.69 -4.76
N ASN A 52 -1.64 -8.56 -4.90
CA ASN A 52 -0.33 -8.49 -5.53
C ASN A 52 0.84 -8.67 -4.55
N ARG A 53 0.61 -9.23 -3.36
CA ARG A 53 1.62 -9.35 -2.30
C ARG A 53 2.95 -9.98 -2.72
N SER A 54 2.93 -10.91 -3.69
CA SER A 54 4.13 -11.56 -4.21
C SER A 54 5.05 -10.64 -5.01
N LYS A 55 4.55 -9.50 -5.48
CA LYS A 55 5.33 -8.50 -6.23
C LYS A 55 6.12 -7.56 -5.33
N TYR A 56 5.73 -7.43 -4.06
CA TYR A 56 6.41 -6.53 -3.12
C TYR A 56 7.57 -7.23 -2.42
N PRO A 57 8.74 -6.58 -2.31
CA PRO A 57 9.90 -7.16 -1.64
C PRO A 57 9.62 -7.60 -0.20
N LYS A 58 10.13 -8.78 0.17
CA LYS A 58 9.97 -9.41 1.50
C LYS A 58 10.61 -8.64 2.69
N PHE A 59 11.24 -7.49 2.45
CA PHE A 59 11.88 -6.66 3.48
C PHE A 59 11.17 -5.32 3.72
N ILE A 60 10.05 -5.06 3.03
CA ILE A 60 9.26 -3.85 3.20
C ILE A 60 8.21 -4.09 4.27
N SER A 61 8.29 -3.34 5.38
CA SER A 61 7.32 -3.40 6.48
C SER A 61 6.10 -2.50 6.30
N SER A 62 6.22 -1.50 5.43
CA SER A 62 5.15 -0.51 5.22
C SER A 62 5.26 0.11 3.83
N ILE A 63 4.14 0.33 3.18
CA ILE A 63 4.08 1.07 1.91
C ILE A 63 3.20 2.30 2.05
N ARG A 64 3.52 3.31 1.24
CA ARG A 64 2.75 4.53 1.07
C ARG A 64 1.99 4.47 -0.25
N VAL A 65 0.69 4.73 -0.21
CA VAL A 65 -0.17 4.87 -1.37
C VAL A 65 -0.64 6.32 -1.42
N ASN A 66 -0.13 7.08 -2.39
CA ASN A 66 -0.61 8.43 -2.68
C ASN A 66 -1.68 8.32 -3.76
N ILE A 67 -2.91 8.70 -3.45
CA ILE A 67 -4.06 8.68 -4.36
C ILE A 67 -4.41 10.13 -4.69
N SER A 68 -4.12 10.53 -5.92
CA SER A 68 -4.47 11.83 -6.47
C SER A 68 -5.61 11.69 -7.47
N PHE A 69 -6.12 12.83 -7.95
CA PHE A 69 -7.15 12.86 -8.99
C PHE A 69 -6.67 12.25 -10.32
N TYR A 70 -5.37 12.29 -10.59
CA TYR A 70 -4.79 11.91 -11.89
C TYR A 70 -3.99 10.61 -11.83
N ASP A 71 -3.46 10.26 -10.67
CA ASP A 71 -2.60 9.09 -10.52
C ASP A 71 -2.62 8.51 -9.12
N VAL A 72 -2.17 7.26 -9.04
CA VAL A 72 -1.92 6.55 -7.79
C VAL A 72 -0.49 6.04 -7.80
N ILE A 73 0.25 6.36 -6.74
CA ILE A 73 1.65 5.98 -6.57
C ILE A 73 1.76 5.11 -5.33
N ILE A 74 2.26 3.88 -5.50
CA ILE A 74 2.60 2.97 -4.42
C ILE A 74 4.12 2.99 -4.26
N ALA A 75 4.61 3.36 -3.08
CA ALA A 75 6.02 3.48 -2.77
C ALA A 75 6.38 2.76 -1.48
N ASP A 76 7.62 2.28 -1.37
CA ASP A 76 8.19 1.89 -0.09
C ASP A 76 8.26 3.14 0.81
N ASN A 77 7.67 3.05 2.00
CA ASN A 77 7.65 4.17 2.93
C ASN A 77 9.04 4.49 3.50
N VAL A 78 9.97 3.52 3.51
CA VAL A 78 11.33 3.71 4.04
C VAL A 78 12.27 4.29 3.00
N SER A 79 12.42 3.61 1.86
CA SER A 79 13.35 4.07 0.81
C SER A 79 12.77 5.16 -0.10
N GLY A 80 11.45 5.39 -0.08
CA GLY A 80 10.77 6.28 -1.02
C GLY A 80 10.77 5.74 -2.46
N LEU A 81 11.23 4.51 -2.68
CA LEU A 81 11.26 3.89 -3.99
C LEU A 81 9.84 3.62 -4.48
N THR A 82 9.53 4.12 -5.67
CA THR A 82 8.24 3.83 -6.31
C THR A 82 8.19 2.37 -6.71
N LEU A 83 7.25 1.63 -6.13
CA LEU A 83 7.01 0.22 -6.42
C LEU A 83 6.05 0.08 -7.61
N GLU A 84 5.01 0.91 -7.65
CA GLU A 84 4.04 0.96 -8.75
C GLU A 84 3.49 2.37 -8.96
N ARG A 85 3.07 2.67 -10.20
CA ARG A 85 2.33 3.89 -10.55
C ARG A 85 1.19 3.56 -11.50
N HIS A 86 0.02 4.11 -11.24
CA HIS A 86 -1.20 3.94 -12.02
C HIS A 86 -1.72 5.30 -12.44
N VAL A 87 -2.01 5.50 -13.73
CA VAL A 87 -2.65 6.74 -14.23
C VAL A 87 -4.15 6.52 -14.27
N LEU A 88 -4.91 7.43 -13.64
CA LEU A 88 -6.37 7.42 -13.67
C LEU A 88 -6.81 8.17 -14.93
N MET A 89 -7.33 7.44 -15.91
CA MET A 89 -7.90 7.99 -17.15
C MET A 89 -9.31 8.54 -16.92
#